data_AF-F1LHZ3-F1
#
_entry.id   AF-F1LHZ3-F1
#
_cell.length_a   1.000
_cell.length_b   1.000
_cell.length_c   1.000
_cell.angle_alpha   90.00
_cell.angle_beta   90.00
_cell.angle_gamma   90.00
#
_symmetry.space_group_name_H-M   'P 1'
#
loop_
_entity.id
_entity.type
_entity.pdbx_description
1 polymer ?
#
loop_
_entity_poly.entity_id
_entity_poly.type
_entity_poly.pdbx_seq_one_letter_code
_entity_poly.pdbx_strand_id
1 'polypeptide(L)'
;MDFDSLIEAQSGLGTAAVIVMNKQADIVKCIARLSLFYKHESCGQCTPCREGCNWLNKVMWRFVHGRAKPDEIDMLWEISRHMEGAHNLCSCLCGRVVCPRSHSPFPPRSGV
;
A
#
# COMPACT_ATOMS: atom_id res chain seq x y z
N MET A 1 16.77 -3.66 -15.94
CA MET A 1 16.11 -3.33 -14.65
C MET A 1 17.24 -3.05 -13.69
N ASP A 2 17.69 -1.80 -13.67
CA ASP A 2 18.82 -1.38 -12.85
C ASP A 2 18.29 -0.61 -11.63
N PHE A 3 19.04 -0.64 -10.53
CA PHE A 3 18.61 -0.06 -9.25
C PHE A 3 18.30 1.43 -9.38
N ASP A 4 19.18 2.19 -10.04
CA ASP A 4 19.04 3.64 -10.18
C ASP A 4 17.82 4.02 -11.03
N SER A 5 17.59 3.33 -12.14
CA SER A 5 16.45 3.60 -13.03
C SER A 5 15.09 3.30 -12.37
N LEU A 6 15.03 2.35 -11.44
CA LEU A 6 13.80 2.04 -10.72
C LEU A 6 13.52 3.04 -9.59
N ILE A 7 14.55 3.54 -8.93
CA ILE A 7 14.44 4.61 -7.93
C ILE A 7 13.93 5.91 -8.58
N GLU A 8 14.44 6.26 -9.77
CA GLU A 8 13.95 7.39 -10.57
C GLU A 8 12.47 7.24 -10.95
N ALA A 9 12.03 6.01 -11.25
CA ALA A 9 10.62 5.69 -11.50
C ALA A 9 9.75 5.67 -10.22
N GLN A 10 10.26 6.16 -9.08
CA GLN A 10 9.63 6.09 -7.76
C GLN A 10 9.22 4.67 -7.34
N SER A 11 9.88 3.66 -7.90
CA SER A 11 9.75 2.25 -7.58
C SER A 11 11.00 1.78 -6.85
N GLY A 12 11.00 0.54 -6.36
CA GLY A 12 12.15 -0.05 -5.69
C GLY A 12 12.44 -1.43 -6.26
N LEU A 13 13.68 -1.65 -6.68
CA LEU A 13 14.19 -3.00 -6.91
C LEU A 13 14.52 -3.61 -5.54
N GLY A 14 13.51 -4.11 -4.83
CA GLY A 14 13.69 -4.79 -3.54
C GLY A 14 14.36 -6.15 -3.74
N THR A 15 13.61 -7.24 -3.59
CA THR A 15 14.08 -8.62 -3.85
C THR A 15 14.09 -9.00 -5.35
N ALA A 16 13.98 -8.01 -6.24
CA ALA A 16 13.72 -8.19 -7.68
C ALA A 16 12.47 -9.04 -8.00
N ALA A 17 11.55 -9.20 -7.05
CA ALA A 17 10.27 -9.87 -7.28
C ALA A 17 9.32 -8.96 -8.08
N VAL A 18 9.02 -9.36 -9.31
CA VAL A 18 8.10 -8.64 -10.21
C VAL A 18 6.72 -9.26 -10.14
N ILE A 19 5.72 -8.48 -9.70
CA ILE A 19 4.33 -8.91 -9.66
C ILE A 19 3.63 -8.40 -10.92
N VAL A 20 3.28 -9.31 -11.83
CA VAL A 20 2.55 -8.98 -13.07
C VAL A 20 1.05 -9.18 -12.84
N MET A 21 0.26 -8.13 -13.06
CA MET A 21 -1.20 -8.15 -12.96
C MET A 21 -1.84 -7.93 -14.33
N ASN A 22 -2.81 -8.75 -14.71
CA ASN A 22 -3.57 -8.57 -15.95
C ASN A 22 -4.72 -7.56 -15.76
N LYS A 23 -5.34 -7.10 -16.86
CA LYS A 23 -6.47 -6.15 -16.81
C LYS A 23 -7.77 -6.73 -16.21
N GLN A 24 -7.85 -8.06 -16.05
CA GLN A 24 -9.00 -8.74 -15.45
C GLN A 24 -8.88 -8.85 -13.93
N ALA A 25 -7.68 -8.65 -13.37
CA ALA A 25 -7.44 -8.71 -11.94
C ALA A 25 -7.91 -7.42 -11.27
N ASP A 26 -8.64 -7.57 -10.16
CA ASP A 26 -9.00 -6.44 -9.31
C ASP A 26 -7.77 -6.00 -8.51
N ILE A 27 -7.13 -4.91 -9.00
CA ILE A 27 -5.93 -4.32 -8.40
C ILE A 27 -6.18 -3.93 -6.94
N VAL A 28 -7.37 -3.41 -6.59
CA VAL A 28 -7.72 -3.03 -5.21
C VAL A 28 -7.67 -4.27 -4.31
N LYS A 29 -8.23 -5.39 -4.79
CA LYS A 29 -8.26 -6.66 -4.05
C LYS A 29 -6.87 -7.29 -3.91
N CYS A 30 -6.01 -7.16 -4.94
CA CYS A 30 -4.61 -7.59 -4.85
C CYS A 30 -3.85 -6.78 -3.79
N ILE A 31 -3.96 -5.46 -3.80
CA ILE A 31 -3.29 -4.59 -2.81
C ILE A 31 -3.85 -4.83 -1.40
N ALA A 32 -5.15 -5.08 -1.26
CA ALA A 32 -5.75 -5.44 0.03
C ALA A 32 -5.19 -6.76 0.58
N ARG A 33 -4.92 -7.74 -0.28
CA ARG A 33 -4.24 -8.99 0.10
C ARG A 33 -2.80 -8.77 0.52
N LEU A 34 -2.05 -7.90 -0.17
CA LEU A 34 -0.70 -7.52 0.24
C LEU A 34 -0.72 -6.82 1.61
N SER A 35 -1.68 -5.92 1.82
CA SER A 35 -1.87 -5.23 3.11
C SER A 35 -2.18 -6.21 4.25
N LEU A 36 -2.97 -7.26 3.97
CA LEU A 36 -3.23 -8.33 4.92
C LEU A 36 -1.97 -9.13 5.26
N PHE A 37 -1.14 -9.45 4.26
CA PHE A 37 0.15 -10.11 4.46
C PHE A 37 1.06 -9.28 5.37
N TYR A 38 1.23 -7.99 5.08
CA TYR A 38 2.05 -7.11 5.93
C TYR A 38 1.52 -6.97 7.35
N LYS A 39 0.19 -6.96 7.53
CA LYS A 39 -0.40 -7.00 8.88
C LYS A 39 -0.05 -8.31 9.60
N HIS A 40 -0.20 -9.45 8.93
CA HIS A 40 0.03 -10.76 9.54
C HIS A 40 1.51 -10.99 9.90
N GLU A 41 2.42 -10.58 9.02
CA GLU A 41 3.87 -10.71 9.20
C GLU A 41 4.50 -9.57 9.99
N SER A 42 3.74 -8.54 10.37
CA SER A 42 4.29 -7.46 11.18
C SER A 42 4.72 -7.99 12.54
N CYS A 43 5.99 -7.75 12.90
CA CYS A 43 6.55 -8.16 14.19
C CYS A 43 5.89 -7.46 15.40
N GLY A 44 5.06 -6.43 15.17
CA GLY A 44 4.28 -5.74 16.20
C GLY A 44 5.08 -4.88 17.19
N GLN A 45 6.40 -4.81 17.05
CA GLN A 45 7.32 -4.13 17.99
C GLN A 45 7.11 -2.61 18.00
N CYS A 46 6.97 -2.00 16.83
CA CYS A 46 6.76 -0.55 16.71
C CYS A 46 5.26 -0.25 16.64
N THR A 47 4.75 0.62 17.52
CA THR A 47 3.37 1.13 17.48
C THR A 47 2.93 1.65 16.10
N PRO A 48 3.70 2.46 15.36
CA PRO A 48 3.27 2.91 14.04
C PRO A 48 3.12 1.76 13.03
N CYS A 49 3.89 0.69 13.15
CA CYS A 49 3.76 -0.48 12.28
C CYS A 49 2.59 -1.37 12.70
N ARG A 50 2.44 -1.66 14.00
CA ARG A 50 1.37 -2.50 14.55
C ARG A 50 -0.03 -1.91 14.31
N GLU A 51 -0.20 -0.63 14.63
CA GLU A 51 -1.48 0.05 14.46
C GLU A 51 -1.69 0.48 13.00
N GLY A 52 -0.66 1.01 12.35
CA GLY A 52 -0.73 1.48 10.97
C GLY A 52 -1.09 0.39 9.97
N CYS A 53 -0.43 -0.78 10.01
CA CYS A 53 -0.76 -1.88 9.10
C CYS A 53 -2.17 -2.45 9.37
N ASN A 54 -2.67 -2.39 10.61
CA ASN A 54 -4.04 -2.80 10.92
C ASN A 54 -5.07 -1.81 10.34
N TRP A 55 -4.80 -0.51 10.41
CA TRP A 55 -5.66 0.53 9.86
C TRP A 55 -5.67 0.49 8.32
N LEU A 56 -4.49 0.37 7.71
CA LEU A 56 -4.30 0.20 6.28
C LEU A 56 -5.14 -0.97 5.74
N ASN A 57 -5.02 -2.14 6.39
CA ASN A 57 -5.79 -3.33 5.99
C ASN A 57 -7.31 -3.10 6.13
N LYS A 58 -7.79 -2.47 7.22
CA LYS A 58 -9.22 -2.18 7.40
C LYS A 58 -9.77 -1.28 6.28
N VAL A 59 -9.04 -0.21 5.96
CA VAL A 59 -9.49 0.74 4.94
C VAL A 59 -9.42 0.12 3.55
N MET A 60 -8.35 -0.62 3.22
CA MET A 60 -8.26 -1.35 1.95
C MET A 60 -9.41 -2.34 1.75
N TRP A 61 -9.82 -3.06 2.80
CA TRP A 61 -11.00 -3.92 2.72
C TRP A 61 -12.30 -3.14 2.53
N ARG A 62 -12.42 -1.91 3.05
CA ARG A 62 -13.56 -1.04 2.77
C ARG A 62 -13.59 -0.57 1.32
N PHE A 63 -12.42 -0.31 0.72
CA PHE A 63 -12.29 -0.05 -0.72
C PHE A 63 -12.74 -1.24 -1.57
N VAL A 64 -12.35 -2.47 -1.20
CA VAL A 64 -12.79 -3.69 -1.90
C VAL A 64 -14.32 -3.84 -1.91
N HIS A 65 -14.98 -3.51 -0.79
CA HIS A 65 -16.44 -3.58 -0.64
C HIS A 65 -17.19 -2.35 -1.17
N GLY A 66 -16.49 -1.33 -1.70
CA GLY A 66 -17.11 -0.09 -2.18
C GLY A 66 -17.74 0.77 -1.09
N ARG A 67 -17.29 0.65 0.17
CA ARG A 67 -17.79 1.43 1.33
C ARG A 67 -16.81 2.52 1.79
N ALA A 68 -15.83 2.83 0.95
CA ALA A 68 -14.83 3.84 1.24
C ALA A 68 -15.28 5.20 0.75
N LYS A 69 -14.92 6.26 1.48
CA LYS A 69 -15.14 7.65 1.05
C LYS A 69 -13.90 8.17 0.34
N PRO A 70 -14.02 9.16 -0.58
CA PRO A 70 -12.88 9.80 -1.22
C PRO A 70 -11.87 10.36 -0.22
N ASP A 71 -12.34 10.94 0.89
CA ASP A 71 -11.49 11.48 1.97
C ASP A 71 -10.60 10.42 2.63
N GLU A 72 -10.97 9.14 2.54
CA GLU A 72 -10.15 8.04 3.10
C GLU A 72 -8.89 7.77 2.28
N ILE A 73 -8.86 8.22 1.02
CA ILE A 73 -7.66 8.15 0.17
C ILE A 73 -6.59 9.10 0.72
N ASP A 74 -6.97 10.31 1.11
CA ASP A 74 -6.05 11.29 1.69
C ASP A 74 -5.61 10.87 3.10
N MET A 75 -6.51 10.29 3.91
CA MET A 75 -6.13 9.72 5.21
C MET A 75 -5.16 8.54 5.07
N LEU A 76 -5.38 7.63 4.11
CA LEU A 76 -4.43 6.55 3.81
C LEU A 76 -3.05 7.11 3.46
N TRP A 77 -3.02 8.18 2.68
CA TRP A 77 -1.78 8.84 2.30
C TRP A 77 -1.03 9.43 3.49
N GLU A 78 -1.74 10.12 4.39
CA GLU A 78 -1.15 10.68 5.61
C GLU A 78 -0.60 9.59 6.54
N ILE A 79 -1.29 8.46 6.65
CA ILE A 79 -0.85 7.33 7.48
C ILE A 79 0.36 6.65 6.85
N SER A 80 0.37 6.40 5.54
CA SER A 80 1.54 5.90 4.84
C SER A 80 2.77 6.78 5.07
N ARG A 81 2.60 8.11 5.01
CA ARG A 81 3.69 9.06 5.30
C ARG A 81 4.15 9.03 6.75
N HIS A 82 3.23 8.92 7.69
CA HIS A 82 3.58 8.76 9.10
C HIS A 82 4.34 7.45 9.35
N MET A 83 4.00 6.38 8.63
CA MET A 83 4.69 5.09 8.75
C MET A 83 6.08 5.09 8.10
N GLU A 84 6.27 5.84 7.01
CA GLU A 84 7.56 6.03 6.33
C GLU A 84 8.51 6.93 7.13
N GLY A 85 7.98 7.98 7.78
CA GLY A 85 8.77 8.97 8.52
C GLY A 85 8.93 8.68 10.02
N ALA A 86 8.12 7.81 10.61
CA ALA A 86 8.28 7.45 12.02
C ALA A 86 9.58 6.67 12.24
N HIS A 87 10.16 6.79 13.45
CA HIS A 87 11.25 5.95 13.96
C HIS A 87 10.80 4.48 14.03
N ASN A 88 10.67 3.85 12.87
CA ASN A 88 10.45 2.44 12.73
C ASN A 88 11.82 1.75 12.93
N LEU A 89 11.85 0.76 13.81
CA LEU A 89 13.06 -0.01 14.09
C LEU A 89 13.45 -0.90 12.88
N CYS A 90 12.53 -1.07 11.91
CA CYS A 90 12.65 -1.97 10.77
C CYS A 90 12.14 -1.30 9.48
N SER A 91 12.79 -1.60 8.35
CA SER A 91 12.41 -1.16 6.99
C SER A 91 11.21 -1.96 6.41
N CYS A 92 10.15 -2.15 7.20
CA CYS A 92 8.95 -2.80 6.70
C CYS A 92 8.25 -1.89 5.68
N LEU A 93 8.11 -2.36 4.43
CA LEU A 93 7.53 -1.68 3.25
C LEU A 93 6.04 -1.27 3.38
N CYS A 94 5.42 -1.38 4.55
CA CYS A 94 3.98 -1.24 4.76
C CYS A 94 3.44 0.15 4.32
N GLY A 95 4.25 1.22 4.38
CA GLY A 95 3.86 2.57 3.93
C GLY A 95 3.86 2.76 2.40
N ARG A 96 4.84 2.18 1.69
CA ARG A 96 5.06 2.40 0.24
C ARG A 96 4.13 1.59 -0.67
N VAL A 97 3.54 0.51 -0.19
CA VAL A 97 2.74 -0.42 -1.02
C VAL A 97 1.34 0.13 -1.37
N VAL A 98 0.86 1.14 -0.63
CA VAL A 98 -0.52 1.64 -0.77
C VAL A 98 -0.58 3.07 -1.30
N CYS A 99 0.54 3.73 -1.63
CA CYS A 99 0.52 5.08 -2.21
C CYS A 99 -0.26 5.11 -3.55
N PRO A 100 -1.46 5.72 -3.61
CA PRO A 100 -2.24 5.81 -4.84
C PRO A 100 -1.75 6.95 -5.75
N ARG A 101 -0.92 7.86 -5.23
CA ARG A 101 -0.50 9.10 -5.92
C ARG A 101 0.83 9.00 -6.68
N SER A 102 1.56 7.87 -6.63
CA SER A 102 2.89 7.82 -7.25
C SER A 102 2.89 7.68 -8.77
N HIS A 103 1.97 6.97 -9.45
CA HIS A 103 1.77 7.13 -10.92
C HIS A 103 0.62 6.33 -11.57
N SER A 104 -0.43 5.94 -10.86
CA SER A 104 -1.60 5.35 -11.52
C SER A 104 -2.89 5.95 -10.97
N PRO A 105 -3.74 6.61 -11.77
CA PRO A 105 -5.12 6.75 -11.37
C PRO A 105 -5.62 5.34 -11.12
N PHE A 106 -6.09 5.05 -9.89
CA PHE A 106 -6.95 3.89 -9.69
C PHE A 106 -8.01 4.03 -10.78
N PRO A 107 -8.09 3.08 -11.75
CA PRO A 107 -9.07 3.21 -12.80
C PRO A 107 -10.42 3.35 -12.09
N PRO A 108 -11.19 4.42 -12.37
CA PRO A 108 -12.50 4.56 -11.76
C PRO A 108 -13.24 3.26 -12.07
N ARG A 109 -13.70 2.56 -11.02
CA ARG A 109 -14.59 1.43 -11.22
C ARG A 109 -15.74 1.97 -12.06
N SER A 110 -15.83 1.56 -13.31
CA SER A 110 -16.95 1.87 -14.19
C SER A 110 -18.22 1.37 -13.50
N GLY A 111 -18.96 2.27 -12.84
CA GLY A 111 -20.14 1.90 -12.06
C GLY A 111 -20.43 2.67 -10.77
N VAL A 112 -19.84 3.84 -10.56
CA VAL A 112 -20.46 4.92 -9.76
C VAL A 112 -20.67 6.12 -10.66
#